data_AF-A0A6N7HAA9-F1
#
_entry.id   AF-A0A6N7HAA9-F1
#
_cell.length_a   1.000
_cell.length_b   1.000
_cell.length_c   1.000
_cell.angle_alpha   90.00
_cell.angle_beta   90.00
_cell.angle_gamma   90.00
#
_symmetry.space_group_name_H-M   'P 1'
#
loop_
_entity.id
_entity.type
_entity.pdbx_description
1 polymer ?
#
loop_
_entity_poly.entity_id
_entity_poly.type
_entity_poly.pdbx_seq_one_letter_code
_entity_poly.pdbx_strand_id
1 'polypeptide(L)'
;MPHQPLPHQPLPDPADPVAVRAWLDDHAPHIAAVRAWSVRLLAPLESAGAVPELGTPAWVTLADTDPRKLAAALRPALAYLLDGTPAAVTDRLRTELDAFATAWRRAHKEASAELSRYVADRGYSVGPSHAELDRRRQLTSTAPCGVCGAAVTLRHPLPDSHAARLPDLSWVRCTSCAPAAQPGQAAPPAQPVGRRSAA
;
A
#
# COMPACT_ATOMS: atom_id res chain seq x y z
N MET A 1 23.51 -12.73 -45.46
CA MET A 1 22.60 -13.83 -45.08
C MET A 1 21.20 -13.45 -45.53
N PRO A 2 20.57 -14.21 -46.44
CA PRO A 2 19.21 -13.92 -46.87
C PRO A 2 18.24 -14.16 -45.71
N HIS A 3 17.50 -13.13 -45.30
CA HIS A 3 16.40 -13.27 -44.35
C HIS A 3 15.28 -14.03 -45.05
N GLN A 4 15.06 -15.28 -44.65
CA GLN A 4 13.91 -16.05 -45.09
C GLN A 4 12.66 -15.37 -44.51
N PRO A 5 11.67 -14.97 -45.34
CA PRO A 5 10.47 -14.32 -44.83
C PRO A 5 9.74 -15.27 -43.88
N LEU A 6 9.38 -14.76 -42.70
CA LEU A 6 8.58 -15.51 -41.74
C LEU A 6 7.23 -15.86 -42.40
N PRO A 7 6.71 -17.08 -42.21
CA PRO A 7 5.41 -17.46 -42.74
C PRO A 7 4.34 -16.48 -42.22
N HIS A 8 3.59 -15.87 -43.14
CA HIS A 8 2.46 -15.01 -42.77
C HIS A 8 1.39 -15.86 -42.07
N GLN A 9 1.28 -15.74 -40.76
CA GLN A 9 0.14 -16.30 -40.04
C GLN A 9 -1.11 -15.49 -40.37
N PRO A 10 -2.25 -16.13 -40.65
CA PRO A 10 -3.51 -15.43 -40.89
C PRO A 10 -3.95 -14.69 -39.62
N LEU A 11 -4.42 -13.45 -39.80
CA LEU A 11 -5.02 -12.68 -38.71
C LEU A 11 -6.31 -13.37 -38.22
N PRO A 12 -6.61 -13.34 -36.90
CA PRO A 12 -7.86 -13.86 -36.37
C PRO A 12 -9.07 -13.07 -36.89
N ASP A 13 -10.24 -13.70 -36.92
CA ASP A 13 -11.50 -13.02 -37.24
C ASP A 13 -11.77 -11.89 -36.22
N PRO A 14 -11.91 -10.62 -36.63
CA PRO A 14 -12.17 -9.52 -35.71
C PRO A 14 -13.52 -9.64 -34.97
N ALA A 15 -14.46 -10.46 -35.46
CA ALA A 15 -15.72 -10.72 -34.78
C ALA A 15 -15.61 -11.72 -33.61
N ASP A 16 -14.50 -12.43 -33.49
CA ASP A 16 -14.24 -13.38 -32.40
C ASP A 16 -13.26 -12.77 -31.35
N PRO A 17 -13.78 -12.22 -30.24
CA PRO A 17 -12.93 -11.59 -29.23
C PRO A 17 -12.03 -12.59 -28.48
N VAL A 18 -12.37 -13.88 -28.45
CA VAL A 18 -11.56 -14.91 -27.79
C VAL A 18 -10.34 -15.24 -28.67
N ALA A 19 -10.55 -15.44 -29.97
CA ALA A 19 -9.46 -15.66 -30.92
C ALA A 19 -8.52 -14.45 -31.00
N VAL A 20 -9.06 -13.22 -31.03
CA VAL A 20 -8.26 -11.99 -30.99
C VAL A 20 -7.42 -11.92 -29.71
N ARG A 21 -7.99 -12.23 -28.54
CA ARG A 21 -7.24 -12.18 -27.28
C ARG A 21 -6.14 -13.25 -27.21
N ALA A 22 -6.43 -14.50 -27.58
CA ALA A 22 -5.42 -15.54 -27.65
C ALA A 22 -4.28 -15.18 -28.60
N TRP A 23 -4.61 -14.62 -29.78
CA TRP A 23 -3.60 -14.14 -30.72
C TRP A 23 -2.74 -13.02 -30.13
N LEU A 24 -3.36 -12.04 -29.45
CA LEU A 24 -2.64 -10.94 -28.79
C LEU A 24 -1.74 -11.43 -27.65
N ASP A 25 -2.16 -12.47 -26.92
CA ASP A 25 -1.35 -13.05 -25.85
C ASP A 25 -0.12 -13.78 -26.42
N ASP A 26 -0.32 -14.58 -27.49
CA ASP A 26 0.78 -15.26 -28.20
C ASP A 26 1.73 -14.28 -28.92
N HIS A 27 1.21 -13.13 -29.36
CA HIS A 27 1.96 -12.10 -30.09
C HIS A 27 2.23 -10.87 -29.23
N ALA A 28 2.16 -11.01 -27.91
CA ALA A 28 2.36 -9.90 -27.00
C ALA A 28 3.74 -9.27 -27.27
N PRO A 29 3.83 -7.95 -27.46
CA PRO A 29 5.10 -7.31 -27.76
C PRO A 29 6.06 -7.51 -26.59
N HIS A 30 7.28 -7.94 -26.89
CA HIS A 30 8.32 -8.04 -25.87
C HIS A 30 8.72 -6.63 -25.42
N ILE A 31 8.11 -6.14 -24.35
CA ILE A 31 8.17 -4.72 -23.93
C ILE A 31 9.60 -4.22 -23.75
N ALA A 32 10.50 -5.03 -23.20
CA ALA A 32 11.91 -4.64 -23.07
C ALA A 32 12.60 -4.46 -24.44
N ALA A 33 12.22 -5.25 -25.44
CA ALA A 33 12.74 -5.13 -26.80
C ALA A 33 12.16 -3.90 -27.50
N VAL A 34 10.86 -3.64 -27.35
CA VAL A 34 10.19 -2.41 -27.82
C VAL A 34 10.86 -1.18 -27.22
N ARG A 35 11.12 -1.18 -25.92
CA ARG A 35 11.82 -0.10 -25.22
C ARG A 35 13.25 0.11 -25.75
N ALA A 36 14.02 -0.97 -25.90
CA ALA A 36 15.39 -0.87 -26.40
C ALA A 36 15.43 -0.36 -27.85
N TRP A 37 14.52 -0.83 -28.70
CA TRP A 37 14.34 -0.35 -30.06
C TRP A 37 13.90 1.12 -30.10
N SER A 38 12.94 1.50 -29.27
CA SER A 38 12.40 2.85 -29.26
C SER A 38 13.40 3.89 -28.80
N VAL A 39 14.23 3.58 -27.80
CA VAL A 39 15.33 4.46 -27.35
C VAL A 39 16.29 4.73 -28.50
N ARG A 40 16.68 3.68 -29.24
CA ARG A 40 17.55 3.80 -30.41
C ARG A 40 16.92 4.63 -31.53
N LEU A 41 15.61 4.52 -31.72
CA LEU A 41 14.88 5.25 -32.76
C LEU A 41 14.65 6.71 -32.37
N LEU A 42 14.29 6.99 -31.12
CA LEU A 42 13.94 8.34 -30.66
C LEU A 42 15.17 9.27 -30.56
N ALA A 43 16.32 8.76 -30.12
CA ALA A 43 17.53 9.55 -29.96
C ALA A 43 17.92 10.38 -31.22
N PRO A 44 17.99 9.80 -32.43
CA PRO A 44 18.25 10.60 -33.64
C PRO A 44 17.08 11.52 -34.02
N LEU A 45 15.82 11.12 -33.81
CA LEU A 45 14.67 11.96 -34.14
C LEU A 45 14.60 13.23 -33.28
N GLU A 46 14.96 13.11 -32.00
CA GLU A 46 14.98 14.22 -31.04
C GLU A 46 16.19 15.16 -31.24
N SER A 47 17.25 14.66 -31.91
CA SER A 47 18.39 15.50 -32.28
C SER A 47 18.04 16.56 -33.33
N ALA A 48 16.92 16.41 -34.05
CA ALA A 48 16.43 17.38 -35.03
C ALA A 48 15.85 18.66 -34.40
N GLY A 49 15.69 18.70 -33.07
CA GLY A 49 15.25 19.88 -32.32
C GLY A 49 14.13 19.57 -31.32
N ALA A 50 13.59 20.63 -30.71
CA ALA A 50 12.48 20.49 -29.76
C ALA A 50 11.28 19.79 -30.43
N VAL A 51 10.85 18.67 -29.83
CA VAL A 51 9.69 17.90 -30.28
C VAL A 51 8.42 18.51 -29.69
N PRO A 52 7.50 19.05 -30.52
CA PRO A 52 6.24 19.58 -30.02
C PRO A 52 5.33 18.45 -29.54
N GLU A 53 4.39 18.79 -28.67
CA GLU A 53 3.37 17.83 -28.20
C GLU A 53 2.40 17.45 -29.34
N LEU A 54 2.02 16.17 -29.38
CA LEU A 54 1.17 15.60 -30.42
C LEU A 54 -0.18 16.34 -30.49
N GLY A 55 -0.57 16.77 -31.70
CA GLY A 55 -1.85 17.44 -31.94
C GLY A 55 -1.87 18.93 -31.64
N THR A 56 -0.81 19.50 -31.08
CA THR A 56 -0.70 20.96 -30.90
C THR A 56 -0.55 21.68 -32.25
N PRO A 57 -0.87 22.98 -32.36
CA PRO A 57 -0.66 23.74 -33.60
C PRO A 57 0.80 23.69 -34.09
N ALA A 58 1.77 23.72 -33.17
CA ALA A 58 3.19 23.60 -33.47
C ALA A 58 3.56 22.23 -34.08
N TRP A 59 2.81 21.17 -33.77
CA TRP A 59 2.97 19.86 -34.41
C TRP A 59 2.32 19.82 -35.80
N VAL A 60 1.12 20.41 -35.94
CA VAL A 60 0.37 20.43 -37.21
C VAL A 60 1.14 21.17 -38.30
N THR A 61 1.84 22.25 -37.95
CA THR A 61 2.62 23.07 -38.89
C THR A 61 3.90 22.40 -39.39
N LEU A 62 4.34 21.30 -38.76
CA LEU A 62 5.48 20.54 -39.27
C LEU A 62 5.14 19.87 -40.61
N ALA A 63 6.16 19.62 -41.44
CA ALA A 63 5.99 18.80 -42.63
C ALA A 63 5.66 17.34 -42.25
N ASP A 64 4.95 16.61 -43.10
CA ASP A 64 4.61 15.20 -42.84
C ASP A 64 5.84 14.28 -42.80
N THR A 65 6.94 14.72 -43.42
CA THR A 65 8.23 14.04 -43.40
C THR A 65 9.14 14.49 -42.26
N ASP A 66 8.72 15.45 -41.43
CA ASP A 66 9.54 15.93 -40.32
C ASP A 66 9.68 14.83 -39.25
N PRO A 67 10.91 14.42 -38.88
CA PRO A 67 11.14 13.35 -37.91
C PRO A 67 10.54 13.64 -36.53
N ARG A 68 10.34 14.92 -36.19
CA ARG A 68 9.75 15.33 -34.92
C ARG A 68 8.26 14.97 -34.84
N LYS A 69 7.54 14.87 -35.97
CA LYS A 69 6.14 14.39 -35.96
C LYS A 69 6.07 12.95 -35.47
N LEU A 70 6.95 12.09 -35.98
CA LEU A 70 7.04 10.69 -35.58
C LEU A 70 7.44 10.58 -34.10
N ALA A 71 8.45 11.35 -33.66
CA ALA A 71 8.87 11.36 -32.25
C ALA A 71 7.72 11.77 -31.31
N ALA A 72 6.95 12.80 -31.68
CA ALA A 72 5.79 13.27 -30.92
C ALA A 72 4.69 12.21 -30.82
N ALA A 73 4.50 11.37 -31.84
CA ALA A 73 3.52 10.28 -31.82
C ALA A 73 4.02 9.05 -31.05
N LEU A 74 5.31 8.70 -31.18
CA LEU A 74 5.90 7.53 -30.54
C LEU A 74 5.95 7.66 -29.01
N ARG A 75 6.25 8.86 -28.49
CA ARG A 75 6.32 9.10 -27.04
C ARG A 75 5.05 8.68 -26.28
N PRO A 76 3.85 9.20 -26.59
CA PRO A 76 2.63 8.79 -25.89
C PRO A 76 2.26 7.33 -26.18
N ALA A 77 2.53 6.81 -27.37
CA ALA A 77 2.29 5.39 -27.67
C ALA A 77 3.15 4.46 -26.80
N LEU A 78 4.42 4.78 -26.62
CA LEU A 78 5.33 4.03 -25.74
C LEU A 78 4.96 4.18 -24.28
N ALA A 79 4.58 5.39 -23.85
CA ALA A 79 4.07 5.61 -22.50
C ALA A 79 2.85 4.72 -22.24
N TYR A 80 1.87 4.73 -23.14
CA TYR A 80 0.69 3.88 -23.05
C TYR A 80 1.03 2.38 -22.97
N LEU A 81 1.96 1.91 -23.82
CA LEU A 81 2.41 0.52 -23.79
C LEU A 81 3.10 0.14 -22.47
N LEU A 82 3.92 1.04 -21.92
CA LEU A 82 4.63 0.82 -20.65
C LEU A 82 3.67 0.86 -19.46
N ASP A 83 2.72 1.79 -19.47
CA ASP A 83 1.69 1.94 -18.45
C ASP A 83 0.67 0.78 -18.47
N GLY A 84 0.50 0.14 -19.63
CA GLY A 84 -0.36 -1.02 -19.82
C GLY A 84 0.25 -2.35 -19.34
N THR A 85 1.51 -2.36 -18.90
CA THR A 85 2.13 -3.61 -18.43
C THR A 85 1.51 -4.11 -17.12
N PRO A 86 1.41 -5.44 -16.89
CA PRO A 86 0.87 -5.97 -15.64
C PRO A 86 1.59 -5.44 -14.39
N ALA A 87 2.91 -5.20 -14.48
CA ALA A 87 3.69 -4.60 -13.41
C ALA A 87 3.28 -3.14 -13.13
N ALA A 88 3.22 -2.30 -14.16
CA ALA A 88 2.80 -0.90 -14.01
C ALA A 88 1.37 -0.78 -13.48
N VAL A 89 0.45 -1.60 -14.00
CA VAL A 89 -0.93 -1.67 -13.51
C VAL A 89 -0.97 -2.10 -12.04
N THR A 90 -0.20 -3.11 -11.66
CA THR A 90 -0.12 -3.58 -10.27
C THR A 90 0.39 -2.49 -9.34
N ASP A 91 1.43 -1.77 -9.73
CA ASP A 91 2.02 -0.70 -8.91
C ASP A 91 1.08 0.50 -8.78
N ARG A 92 0.36 0.86 -9.86
CA ARG A 92 -0.70 1.87 -9.81
C ARG A 92 -1.81 1.45 -8.85
N LEU A 93 -2.32 0.22 -8.97
CA LEU A 93 -3.37 -0.30 -8.10
C LEU A 93 -2.94 -0.34 -6.63
N ARG A 94 -1.69 -0.72 -6.34
CA ARG A 94 -1.13 -0.67 -4.99
C ARG A 94 -1.16 0.76 -4.44
N THR A 95 -0.68 1.72 -5.23
CA THR A 95 -0.66 3.14 -4.84
C THR A 95 -2.07 3.67 -4.56
N GLU A 96 -3.05 3.32 -5.41
CA GLU A 96 -4.46 3.70 -5.23
C GLU A 96 -5.07 3.08 -3.97
N LEU A 97 -4.79 1.79 -3.71
CA LEU A 97 -5.26 1.10 -2.50
C LEU A 97 -4.63 1.67 -1.23
N ASP A 98 -3.35 2.02 -1.25
CA ASP A 98 -2.66 2.66 -0.13
C ASP A 98 -3.20 4.06 0.17
N ALA A 99 -3.49 4.83 -0.89
CA ALA A 99 -4.13 6.13 -0.77
C ALA A 99 -5.54 5.99 -0.17
N PHE A 100 -6.33 5.02 -0.66
CA PHE A 100 -7.65 4.73 -0.13
C PHE A 100 -7.59 4.29 1.35
N ALA A 101 -6.71 3.37 1.70
CA ALA A 101 -6.54 2.90 3.07
C ALA A 101 -6.15 4.04 4.02
N THR A 102 -5.32 4.97 3.55
CA THR A 102 -4.92 6.16 4.31
C THR A 102 -6.09 7.11 4.53
N ALA A 103 -6.85 7.41 3.46
CA ALA A 103 -8.05 8.23 3.55
C ALA A 103 -9.10 7.61 4.49
N TRP A 104 -9.33 6.29 4.38
CA TRP A 104 -10.26 5.55 5.22
C TRP A 104 -9.85 5.57 6.69
N ARG A 105 -8.57 5.31 7.02
CA ARG A 105 -8.08 5.38 8.41
C ARG A 105 -8.27 6.77 9.02
N ARG A 106 -8.03 7.81 8.23
CA ARG A 106 -8.25 9.20 8.65
C ARG A 106 -9.73 9.46 8.92
N ALA A 107 -10.61 9.13 7.97
CA ALA A 107 -12.05 9.30 8.13
C ALA A 107 -12.61 8.52 9.34
N HIS A 108 -12.15 7.28 9.53
CA HIS A 108 -12.53 6.46 10.69
C HIS A 108 -12.07 7.09 12.01
N LYS A 109 -10.84 7.63 12.07
CA LYS A 109 -10.33 8.34 13.24
C LYS A 109 -11.16 9.59 13.53
N GLU A 110 -11.50 10.37 12.51
CA GLU A 110 -12.34 11.57 12.63
C GLU A 110 -13.75 11.22 13.15
N ALA A 111 -14.41 10.21 12.56
CA ALA A 111 -15.72 9.73 12.98
C ALA A 111 -15.71 9.18 14.42
N SER A 112 -14.67 8.41 14.78
CA SER A 112 -14.50 7.89 16.15
C SER A 112 -14.32 9.01 17.17
N ALA A 113 -13.57 10.06 16.81
CA ALA A 113 -13.36 11.23 17.65
C ALA A 113 -14.65 12.05 17.80
N GLU A 114 -15.44 12.19 16.74
CA GLU A 114 -16.75 12.84 16.78
C GLU A 114 -17.76 12.08 17.66
N LEU A 115 -17.86 10.76 17.49
CA LEU A 115 -18.72 9.92 18.33
C LEU A 115 -18.31 10.04 19.81
N SER A 116 -17.01 10.00 20.09
CA SER A 116 -16.49 10.14 21.45
C SER A 116 -16.85 11.48 22.07
N ARG A 117 -16.78 12.58 21.29
CA ARG A 117 -17.23 13.91 21.73
C ARG A 117 -18.72 13.92 22.02
N TYR A 118 -19.55 13.41 21.10
CA TYR A 118 -21.00 13.35 21.27
C TYR A 118 -21.41 12.57 22.53
N VAL A 119 -20.80 11.41 22.77
CA VAL A 119 -21.06 10.58 23.95
C VAL A 119 -20.66 11.30 25.24
N ALA A 120 -19.53 12.01 25.24
CA ALA A 120 -19.07 12.82 26.38
C ALA A 120 -20.04 13.99 26.66
N ASP A 121 -20.42 14.74 25.63
CA ASP A 121 -21.32 15.90 25.74
C ASP A 121 -22.72 15.52 26.24
N ARG A 122 -23.18 14.32 25.88
CA ARG A 122 -24.49 13.80 26.30
C ARG A 122 -24.46 13.03 27.62
N GLY A 123 -23.30 12.87 28.24
CA GLY A 123 -23.15 12.10 29.47
C GLY A 123 -23.47 10.60 29.32
N TYR A 124 -23.48 10.07 28.09
CA TYR A 124 -23.73 8.66 27.81
C TYR A 124 -22.49 7.78 28.03
N SER A 125 -21.36 8.34 28.47
CA SER A 125 -20.14 7.59 28.71
C SER A 125 -20.27 6.70 29.95
N VAL A 126 -20.52 5.41 29.77
CA VAL A 126 -20.44 4.39 30.83
C VAL A 126 -18.97 3.92 31.03
N GLY A 127 -17.98 4.70 30.58
CA GLY A 127 -16.57 4.29 30.60
C GLY A 127 -15.59 5.46 30.51
N PRO A 128 -14.28 5.18 30.66
CA PRO A 128 -13.23 6.21 30.66
C PRO A 128 -13.14 6.93 29.31
N SER A 129 -12.95 8.25 29.34
CA SER A 129 -12.74 9.07 28.15
C SER A 129 -11.41 8.75 27.45
N HIS A 130 -11.24 9.15 26.18
CA HIS A 130 -9.99 8.94 25.44
C HIS A 130 -8.78 9.56 26.15
N ALA A 131 -8.92 10.79 26.67
CA ALA A 131 -7.86 11.46 27.43
C ALA A 131 -7.48 10.69 28.70
N GLU A 132 -8.47 10.09 29.36
CA GLU A 132 -8.26 9.24 30.54
C GLU A 132 -7.60 7.90 30.17
N LEU A 133 -7.95 7.30 29.03
CA LEU A 133 -7.26 6.11 28.51
C LEU A 133 -5.81 6.41 28.11
N ASP A 134 -5.52 7.56 27.49
CA ASP A 134 -4.16 7.97 27.15
C ASP A 134 -3.33 8.24 28.41
N ARG A 135 -3.92 8.93 29.39
CA ARG A 135 -3.31 9.12 30.72
C ARG A 135 -3.01 7.76 31.38
N ARG A 136 -3.96 6.82 31.33
CA ARG A 136 -3.77 5.45 31.86
C ARG A 136 -2.67 4.70 31.13
N ARG A 137 -2.60 4.82 29.81
CA ARG A 137 -1.50 4.23 29.01
C ARG A 137 -0.16 4.85 29.38
N GLN A 138 -0.08 6.07 29.91
CA GLN A 138 1.19 6.67 30.34
C GLN A 138 1.61 6.24 31.75
N LEU A 139 0.74 5.57 32.52
CA LEU A 139 1.07 5.05 33.84
C LEU A 139 2.13 3.95 33.71
N THR A 140 3.28 4.21 34.31
CA THR A 140 4.39 3.27 34.39
C THR A 140 4.70 2.99 35.85
N SER A 141 4.99 1.73 36.18
CA SER A 141 5.55 1.36 37.48
C SER A 141 6.84 0.59 37.30
N THR A 142 7.63 0.53 38.37
CA THR A 142 8.84 -0.30 38.41
C THR A 142 8.53 -1.54 39.23
N ALA A 143 8.74 -2.72 38.64
CA ALA A 143 8.57 -4.00 39.31
C ALA A 143 9.84 -4.87 39.15
N PRO A 144 10.18 -5.72 40.13
CA PRO A 144 11.29 -6.65 39.97
C PRO A 144 10.94 -7.74 38.95
N CYS A 145 11.92 -8.15 38.15
CA CYS A 145 11.79 -9.30 37.27
C CYS A 145 11.60 -10.57 38.10
N GLY A 146 10.59 -11.38 37.78
CA GLY A 146 10.30 -12.63 38.47
C GLY A 146 11.34 -13.74 38.31
N VAL A 147 12.40 -13.55 37.51
CA VAL A 147 13.48 -14.52 37.29
C VAL A 147 14.80 -14.06 37.90
N CYS A 148 15.22 -12.83 37.60
CA CYS A 148 16.53 -12.32 38.01
C CYS A 148 16.46 -11.16 39.02
N GLY A 149 15.27 -10.69 39.39
CA GLY A 149 15.07 -9.59 40.34
C GLY A 149 15.40 -8.19 39.81
N ALA A 150 15.92 -8.05 38.59
CA ALA A 150 16.23 -6.75 38.01
C ALA A 150 14.98 -5.86 37.86
N ALA A 151 15.12 -4.55 38.07
CA ALA A 151 14.02 -3.59 37.93
C ALA A 151 13.55 -3.49 36.46
N VAL A 152 12.24 -3.58 36.25
CA VAL A 152 11.57 -3.50 34.94
C VAL A 152 10.49 -2.43 34.98
N THR A 153 10.49 -1.54 34.00
CA THR A 153 9.42 -0.56 33.81
C THR A 153 8.23 -1.23 33.11
N LEU A 154 7.10 -1.33 33.81
CA LEU A 154 5.84 -1.85 33.29
C LEU A 154 4.93 -0.71 32.88
N ARG A 155 4.25 -0.86 31.74
CA ARG A 155 3.20 0.04 31.29
C ARG A 155 1.85 -0.58 31.64
N HIS A 156 1.07 0.05 32.52
CA HIS A 156 -0.16 -0.57 33.02
C HIS A 156 -1.31 -0.43 32.01
N PRO A 157 -2.07 -1.52 31.76
CA PRO A 157 -3.33 -1.42 31.01
C PRO A 157 -4.52 -0.95 31.88
N LEU A 158 -4.35 -0.85 33.21
CA LEU A 158 -5.42 -0.58 34.19
C LEU A 158 -5.01 0.53 35.19
N PRO A 159 -5.96 1.29 35.77
CA PRO A 159 -5.67 2.39 36.71
C PRO A 159 -5.04 1.93 38.04
N ASP A 160 -4.30 2.84 38.69
CA ASP A 160 -3.42 2.61 39.85
C ASP A 160 -4.06 1.85 41.03
N SER A 161 -5.35 2.04 41.28
CA SER A 161 -6.06 1.37 42.39
C SER A 161 -6.10 -0.16 42.25
N HIS A 162 -5.93 -0.69 41.04
CA HIS A 162 -5.80 -2.12 40.78
C HIS A 162 -4.36 -2.56 40.48
N ALA A 163 -3.48 -1.65 40.08
CA ALA A 163 -2.05 -1.93 39.88
C ALA A 163 -1.36 -2.33 41.19
N ALA A 164 -1.74 -1.71 42.31
CA ALA A 164 -1.27 -2.08 43.65
C ALA A 164 -1.79 -3.46 44.13
N ARG A 165 -2.81 -4.02 43.46
CA ARG A 165 -3.41 -5.33 43.73
C ARG A 165 -3.06 -6.37 42.66
N LEU A 166 -1.98 -6.16 41.88
CA LEU A 166 -1.49 -7.17 40.96
C LEU A 166 -1.13 -8.42 41.77
N PRO A 167 -1.92 -9.51 41.68
CA PRO A 167 -1.83 -10.61 42.64
C PRO A 167 -0.56 -11.44 42.48
N ASP A 168 0.17 -11.23 41.39
CA ASP A 168 1.40 -11.92 41.09
C ASP A 168 2.25 -11.09 40.12
N LEU A 169 3.50 -10.79 40.46
CA LEU A 169 4.51 -10.17 39.58
C LEU A 169 5.45 -11.23 38.98
N SER A 170 5.21 -12.52 39.23
CA SER A 170 6.01 -13.64 38.74
C SER A 170 5.99 -13.79 37.22
N TRP A 171 5.14 -13.06 36.49
CA TRP A 171 5.12 -13.03 35.02
C TRP A 171 5.97 -11.90 34.42
N VAL A 172 6.43 -10.94 35.22
CA VAL A 172 7.25 -9.80 34.76
C VAL A 172 8.65 -10.30 34.40
N ARG A 173 9.11 -10.00 33.19
CA ARG A 173 10.44 -10.39 32.69
C ARG A 173 11.19 -9.15 32.21
N CYS A 174 12.48 -9.04 32.55
CA CYS A 174 13.35 -8.07 31.90
C CYS A 174 13.63 -8.51 30.46
N THR A 175 14.11 -7.60 29.61
CA THR A 175 14.46 -7.89 28.20
C THR A 175 15.47 -9.02 28.05
N SER A 176 16.35 -9.23 29.02
CA SER A 176 17.33 -10.34 29.04
C SER A 176 16.74 -11.69 29.45
N CYS A 177 15.62 -11.70 30.20
CA CYS A 177 14.96 -12.92 30.68
C CYS A 177 13.63 -13.21 29.97
N ALA A 178 13.17 -12.31 29.09
CA ALA A 178 11.99 -12.51 28.28
C ALA A 178 12.30 -13.56 27.20
N PRO A 179 11.44 -14.57 26.99
CA PRO A 179 11.57 -15.44 25.83
C PRO A 179 11.50 -14.57 24.57
N ALA A 180 12.39 -14.81 23.61
CA ALA A 180 12.39 -14.08 22.35
C ALA A 180 10.97 -14.09 21.78
N ALA A 181 10.31 -12.92 21.75
CA ALA A 181 8.95 -12.82 21.26
C ALA A 181 8.94 -13.30 19.81
N GLN A 182 8.27 -14.42 19.54
CA GLN A 182 8.09 -14.88 18.18
C GLN A 182 7.31 -13.78 17.42
N PRO A 183 7.86 -13.24 16.31
CA PRO A 183 7.16 -12.22 15.55
C PRO A 183 5.87 -12.83 14.98
N GLY A 184 4.73 -12.53 15.59
CA GLY A 184 3.42 -12.99 15.12
C GLY A 184 2.42 -13.43 16.20
N GLN A 185 2.82 -13.64 17.45
CA GLN A 185 1.86 -13.97 18.51
C GLN A 185 1.24 -12.70 19.11
N ALA A 186 0.07 -12.32 18.60
CA ALA A 186 -0.85 -11.44 19.31
C ALA A 186 -1.13 -12.02 20.70
N ALA A 187 -1.06 -11.18 21.73
CA ALA A 187 -1.37 -11.57 23.09
C ALA A 187 -2.75 -12.28 23.14
N PRO A 188 -2.87 -13.44 23.81
CA PRO A 188 -4.13 -14.16 23.86
C PRO A 188 -5.22 -13.25 24.45
N PRO A 189 -6.44 -13.24 23.86
CA PRO A 189 -7.53 -12.44 24.39
C PRO A 189 -7.81 -12.86 25.83
N ALA A 190 -7.88 -11.88 26.73
CA ALA A 190 -8.19 -12.09 28.14
C ALA A 190 -9.48 -12.92 28.26
N GLN A 191 -9.39 -14.10 28.89
CA GLN A 191 -10.56 -14.93 29.11
C GLN A 191 -11.58 -14.17 29.98
N PRO A 192 -12.88 -14.21 29.64
CA PRO A 192 -13.91 -13.51 30.40
C PRO A 192 -14.01 -14.11 31.80
N VAL A 193 -13.70 -13.30 32.81
CA VAL A 193 -13.94 -13.64 34.22
C VAL A 193 -15.45 -13.80 34.40
N GLY A 194 -15.87 -15.02 34.74
CA GLY A 194 -17.26 -15.41 34.89
C GLY A 194 -18.03 -14.48 35.81
N ARG A 195 -19.15 -13.95 35.31
CA ARG A 195 -20.16 -13.27 36.13
C ARG A 195 -20.73 -14.27 37.12
N ARG A 196 -20.44 -14.10 38.42
CA ARG A 196 -21.26 -14.68 39.48
C ARG A 196 -22.59 -13.92 39.52
N SER A 197 -23.66 -14.58 39.12
CA SER A 197 -25.03 -14.14 39.40
C SER A 197 -25.25 -14.18 40.92
N ALA A 198 -25.60 -13.04 41.51
CA ALA A 198 -26.15 -12.99 42.86
C ALA A 198 -27.67 -13.20 42.77
N ALA A 199 -28.17 -14.13 43.57
CA ALA A 199 -29.58 -14.28 43.92
C ALA A 199 -29.92 -13.38 45.12
#